data_AF-A0AAJ6CVF7-F1
#
_entry.id   AF-A0AAJ6CVF7-F1
#
_cell.length_a   1.000
_cell.length_b   1.000
_cell.length_c   1.000
_cell.angle_alpha   90.00
_cell.angle_beta   90.00
_cell.angle_gamma   90.00
#
_symmetry.space_group_name_H-M   'P 1'
#
loop_
_entity.id
_entity.type
_entity.pdbx_description
1 polymer ?
#
loop_
_entity_poly.entity_id
_entity_poly.type
_entity_poly.pdbx_seq_one_letter_code
_entity_poly.pdbx_strand_id
1 'polypeptide(L)'
;MLSRFVRPIAIFVFLLIIVSGCGQSTLERPTATPAPSTPESSATVTTSQEISEEDEAVDIMWRIFGGAYGSIDKNSIRAAARNGHPGLVPVLVETASRTFEPDIASEISEALETITADSVGGTFVLTEPWFQWMSRQDPPQVVLPGFDEWKGQLLGTIDPSFEEFLYADVETRIPIWSVEWGGVVRDGIPPLEFPKVRDGNAVDFLNLNEPVFGVTVNGESRAYPHRIMGWHELANDRLGGELITFVF
;
A
#
# COMPACT_ATOMS: atom_id res chain seq x y z
N MET A 1 -32.85 -39.30 33.21
CA MET A 1 -31.45 -39.44 32.79
C MET A 1 -31.10 -38.21 31.97
N LEU A 2 -30.40 -37.25 32.57
CA LEU A 2 -29.89 -36.05 31.92
C LEU A 2 -28.62 -36.40 31.12
N SER A 3 -28.44 -35.84 29.92
CA SER A 3 -27.10 -35.38 29.50
C SER A 3 -27.24 -34.27 28.46
N ARG A 4 -26.87 -33.07 28.90
CA ARG A 4 -26.75 -31.83 28.14
C ARG A 4 -25.57 -31.94 27.18
N PHE A 5 -25.76 -31.58 25.91
CA PHE A 5 -24.65 -31.21 25.01
C PHE A 5 -24.53 -29.68 25.05
N VAL A 6 -23.69 -29.17 25.94
CA VAL A 6 -23.20 -27.79 25.90
C VAL A 6 -21.89 -27.84 25.13
N ARG A 7 -21.84 -27.23 23.93
CA ARG A 7 -20.57 -26.96 23.25
C ARG A 7 -19.99 -25.68 23.84
N PRO A 8 -18.72 -25.64 24.27
CA PRO A 8 -18.12 -24.42 24.79
C PRO A 8 -17.89 -23.43 23.65
N ILE A 9 -18.41 -22.21 23.80
CA ILE A 9 -18.07 -21.05 22.99
C ILE A 9 -16.72 -20.55 23.51
N ALA A 10 -15.68 -20.63 22.68
CA ALA A 10 -14.39 -20.02 23.00
C ALA A 10 -14.51 -18.50 22.78
N ILE A 11 -14.45 -17.74 23.87
CA ILE A 11 -14.31 -16.28 23.83
C ILE A 11 -12.80 -16.00 23.79
N PHE A 12 -12.30 -15.52 22.65
CA PHE A 12 -10.95 -14.98 22.56
C PHE A 12 -10.97 -13.52 23.01
N VAL A 13 -10.34 -13.22 24.14
CA VAL A 13 -10.08 -11.86 24.61
C VAL A 13 -8.66 -11.50 24.19
N PHE A 14 -8.51 -10.54 23.27
CA PHE A 14 -7.22 -9.92 22.98
C PHE A 14 -7.00 -8.74 23.92
N LEU A 15 -5.94 -8.81 24.73
CA LEU A 15 -5.49 -7.75 25.63
C LEU A 15 -4.35 -6.98 24.97
N LEU A 16 -4.52 -5.68 24.71
CA LEU A 16 -3.47 -4.81 24.20
C LEU A 16 -2.80 -4.06 25.37
N ILE A 17 -1.49 -4.21 25.54
CA ILE A 17 -0.67 -3.48 26.53
C ILE A 17 0.19 -2.46 25.79
N ILE A 18 0.00 -1.17 26.09
CA ILE A 18 0.86 -0.08 25.58
C ILE A 18 1.88 0.26 26.66
N VAL A 19 3.17 0.04 26.38
CA VAL A 19 4.28 0.47 27.23
C VAL A 19 4.87 1.75 26.64
N SER A 20 4.81 2.85 27.41
CA SER A 20 5.40 4.14 27.04
C SER A 20 6.81 4.25 27.61
N GLY A 21 7.81 4.38 26.74
CA GLY A 21 9.23 4.52 27.10
C GLY A 21 9.73 5.94 26.86
N CYS A 22 10.02 6.67 27.93
CA CYS A 22 10.75 7.94 27.88
C CYS A 22 12.26 7.67 27.78
N GLY A 23 12.88 8.04 26.66
CA GLY A 23 14.34 8.08 26.50
C GLY A 23 14.80 9.50 26.18
N GLN A 24 15.59 10.10 27.07
CA GLN A 24 16.27 11.38 26.83
C GLN A 24 17.63 11.11 26.15
N SER A 25 17.87 11.71 24.99
CA SER A 25 19.18 11.71 24.32
C SER A 25 19.88 13.07 24.50
N THR A 26 21.04 13.05 25.14
CA THR A 26 21.98 14.18 25.24
C THR A 26 22.79 14.30 23.94
N LEU A 27 22.76 15.46 23.30
CA LEU A 27 23.54 15.80 22.11
C LEU A 27 24.93 16.30 22.50
N GLU A 28 25.99 15.58 22.15
CA GLU A 28 27.35 16.09 22.15
C GLU A 28 27.72 16.68 20.78
N ARG A 29 28.35 17.85 20.79
CA ARG A 29 28.74 18.64 19.62
C ARG A 29 30.13 18.19 19.11
N PRO A 30 30.34 17.96 17.81
CA PRO A 30 31.66 17.65 17.27
C PRO A 30 32.59 18.87 17.22
N THR A 31 33.86 18.64 17.53
CA THR A 31 34.99 19.59 17.54
C THR A 31 35.35 20.07 16.13
N ALA A 32 35.84 21.31 16.05
CA ALA A 32 36.24 22.03 14.83
C ALA A 32 37.35 21.34 14.00
N THR A 33 37.20 21.40 12.67
CA THR A 33 38.20 21.02 11.65
C THR A 33 38.98 22.26 11.19
N PRO A 34 40.30 22.16 10.89
CA PRO A 34 41.13 23.30 10.49
C PRO A 34 40.91 23.78 9.04
N ALA A 35 41.41 25.00 8.79
CA ALA A 35 41.23 25.86 7.60
C ALA A 35 41.75 25.28 6.25
N PRO A 36 41.31 25.81 5.09
CA PRO A 36 41.47 25.17 3.79
C PRO A 36 42.84 25.46 3.14
N SER A 37 43.39 24.47 2.45
CA SER A 37 44.49 24.66 1.49
C SER A 37 43.94 24.84 0.07
N THR A 38 44.47 25.83 -0.64
CA THR A 38 44.20 26.20 -2.03
C THR A 38 44.34 25.02 -3.00
N PRO A 39 43.39 24.75 -3.91
CA PRO A 39 43.64 23.84 -5.02
C PRO A 39 44.31 24.56 -6.20
N GLU A 40 45.41 23.98 -6.67
CA GLU A 40 46.02 24.27 -7.97
C GLU A 40 45.06 23.87 -9.10
N SER A 41 44.96 24.75 -10.09
CA SER A 41 44.22 24.56 -11.33
C SER A 41 44.88 23.46 -12.16
N SER A 42 44.19 22.33 -12.32
CA SER A 42 44.47 21.35 -13.38
C SER A 42 43.17 21.11 -14.15
N ALA A 43 43.26 21.33 -15.46
CA ALA A 43 42.15 21.25 -16.39
C ALA A 43 41.49 19.86 -16.36
N THR A 44 40.19 19.83 -16.05
CA THR A 44 39.39 18.61 -16.10
C THR A 44 39.08 18.26 -17.55
N VAL A 45 39.58 17.11 -17.98
CA VAL A 45 39.12 16.38 -19.17
C VAL A 45 37.63 16.07 -18.96
N THR A 46 36.77 16.54 -19.85
CA THR A 46 35.36 16.15 -19.89
C THR A 46 35.26 14.67 -20.29
N THR A 47 35.21 13.78 -19.30
CA THR A 47 34.80 12.39 -19.51
C THR A 47 33.30 12.36 -19.67
N SER A 48 32.80 11.88 -20.82
CA SER A 48 31.40 11.50 -20.98
C SER A 48 31.08 10.43 -19.94
N GLN A 49 30.30 10.79 -18.92
CA GLN A 49 29.87 9.83 -17.89
C GLN A 49 28.96 8.80 -18.55
N GLU A 50 29.38 7.53 -18.57
CA GLU A 50 28.47 6.42 -18.86
C GLU A 50 27.35 6.45 -17.80
N ILE A 51 26.10 6.52 -18.25
CA ILE A 51 24.92 6.46 -17.37
C ILE A 51 24.91 5.06 -16.75
N SER A 52 24.76 4.96 -15.43
CA SER A 52 24.70 3.65 -14.79
C SER A 52 23.41 2.91 -15.17
N GLU A 53 23.42 1.58 -15.08
CA GLU A 53 22.23 0.74 -15.36
C GLU A 53 21.05 1.14 -14.45
N GLU A 54 21.33 1.49 -13.19
CA GLU A 54 20.32 1.97 -12.23
C GLU A 54 19.80 3.36 -12.59
N ASP A 55 20.67 4.29 -13.02
CA ASP A 55 20.24 5.63 -13.47
C ASP A 55 19.31 5.54 -14.70
N GLU A 56 19.61 4.63 -15.64
CA GLU A 56 18.72 4.35 -16.77
C GLU A 56 17.40 3.71 -16.30
N ALA A 57 17.44 2.79 -15.34
CA ALA A 57 16.23 2.19 -14.77
C ALA A 57 15.33 3.22 -14.07
N VAL A 58 15.92 4.17 -13.33
CA VAL A 58 15.19 5.29 -12.71
C VAL A 58 14.56 6.17 -13.79
N ASP A 59 15.29 6.53 -14.85
CA ASP A 59 14.75 7.30 -15.98
C ASP A 59 13.62 6.55 -16.71
N ILE A 60 13.73 5.23 -16.88
CA ILE A 60 12.66 4.38 -17.41
C ILE A 60 11.41 4.45 -16.51
N MET A 61 11.57 4.34 -15.19
CA MET A 61 10.46 4.41 -14.23
C MET A 61 9.71 5.74 -14.37
N TRP A 62 10.41 6.87 -14.43
CA TRP A 62 9.75 8.17 -14.57
C TRP A 62 9.09 8.39 -15.94
N ARG A 63 9.64 7.80 -17.01
CA ARG A 63 9.07 7.94 -18.36
C ARG A 63 7.91 6.99 -18.63
N ILE A 64 7.88 5.81 -18.02
CA ILE A 64 6.85 4.79 -18.29
C ILE A 64 5.44 5.31 -18.03
N PHE A 65 5.34 6.21 -17.05
CA PHE A 65 4.11 6.85 -16.61
C PHE A 65 4.35 8.35 -16.47
N GLY A 66 3.99 9.12 -17.50
CA GLY A 66 4.27 10.57 -17.50
C GLY A 66 3.68 11.37 -18.66
N GLY A 67 2.88 10.76 -19.54
CA GLY A 67 2.19 11.49 -20.61
C GLY A 67 0.93 12.21 -20.11
N ALA A 68 0.41 13.13 -20.92
CA ALA A 68 -0.86 13.80 -20.63
C ALA A 68 -1.96 12.76 -20.36
N TYR A 69 -2.67 12.92 -19.24
CA TYR A 69 -3.75 12.03 -18.78
C TYR A 69 -3.34 10.64 -18.26
N GLY A 70 -2.08 10.43 -17.85
CA GLY A 70 -1.65 9.15 -17.25
C GLY A 70 -1.47 8.03 -18.28
N SER A 71 -1.12 8.38 -19.52
CA SER A 71 -0.83 7.41 -20.58
C SER A 71 0.46 6.64 -20.30
N ILE A 72 0.48 5.35 -20.62
CA ILE A 72 1.63 4.46 -20.47
C ILE A 72 2.50 4.46 -21.74
N ASP A 73 3.80 4.69 -21.60
CA ASP A 73 4.76 4.66 -22.71
C ASP A 73 5.26 3.23 -22.99
N LYS A 74 4.79 2.64 -24.09
CA LYS A 74 5.22 1.31 -24.57
C LYS A 74 6.73 1.21 -24.81
N ASN A 75 7.39 2.30 -25.23
CA ASN A 75 8.83 2.26 -25.46
C ASN A 75 9.60 2.07 -24.15
N SER A 76 9.08 2.63 -23.05
CA SER A 76 9.65 2.47 -21.72
C SER A 76 9.45 1.05 -21.16
N ILE A 77 8.33 0.38 -21.46
CA ILE A 77 8.15 -1.06 -21.12
C ILE A 77 9.23 -1.91 -21.80
N ARG A 78 9.46 -1.70 -23.09
CA ARG A 78 10.51 -2.43 -23.83
C ARG A 78 11.92 -2.05 -23.38
N ALA A 79 12.12 -0.79 -22.97
CA ALA A 79 13.38 -0.35 -22.39
C ALA A 79 13.63 -1.06 -21.05
N ALA A 80 12.60 -1.21 -20.21
CA ALA A 80 12.69 -1.93 -18.94
C ALA A 80 13.15 -3.38 -19.17
N ALA A 81 12.55 -4.08 -20.14
CA ALA A 81 12.94 -5.45 -20.49
C ALA A 81 14.40 -5.56 -20.97
N ARG A 82 14.91 -4.56 -21.69
CA ARG A 82 16.31 -4.53 -22.17
C ARG A 82 17.30 -4.18 -21.06
N ASN A 83 16.92 -3.26 -20.18
CA ASN A 83 17.74 -2.82 -19.07
C ASN A 83 17.90 -3.95 -18.04
N GLY A 84 16.81 -4.66 -17.71
CA GLY A 84 16.89 -5.89 -16.91
C GLY A 84 17.00 -5.67 -15.40
N HIS A 85 17.04 -4.42 -14.93
CA HIS A 85 17.23 -4.13 -13.51
C HIS A 85 16.04 -4.65 -12.65
N PRO A 86 16.28 -5.43 -11.58
CA PRO A 86 15.20 -6.00 -10.76
C PRO A 86 14.25 -4.97 -10.14
N GLY A 87 14.75 -3.75 -9.88
CA GLY A 87 13.93 -2.65 -9.35
C GLY A 87 12.81 -2.17 -10.30
N LEU A 88 12.84 -2.57 -11.57
CA LEU A 88 11.76 -2.29 -12.53
C LEU A 88 10.58 -3.26 -12.40
N VAL A 89 10.71 -4.37 -11.68
CA VAL A 89 9.62 -5.34 -11.49
C VAL A 89 8.43 -4.72 -10.77
N PRO A 90 8.58 -4.07 -9.59
CA PRO A 90 7.46 -3.35 -8.96
C PRO A 90 6.85 -2.28 -9.88
N VAL A 91 7.68 -1.52 -10.61
CA VAL A 91 7.22 -0.47 -11.54
C VAL A 91 6.31 -1.05 -12.62
N LEU A 92 6.71 -2.18 -13.22
CA LEU A 92 5.94 -2.85 -14.25
C LEU A 92 4.63 -3.44 -13.70
N VAL A 93 4.65 -4.03 -12.51
CA VAL A 93 3.43 -4.57 -11.87
C VAL A 93 2.43 -3.45 -11.56
N GLU A 94 2.90 -2.35 -10.98
CA GLU A 94 2.10 -1.15 -10.72
C GLU A 94 1.54 -0.57 -12.02
N THR A 95 2.36 -0.49 -13.07
CA THR A 95 1.93 -0.03 -14.41
C THR A 95 0.85 -0.94 -15.00
N ALA A 96 0.95 -2.25 -14.81
CA ALA A 96 -0.05 -3.22 -15.28
C ALA A 96 -1.42 -2.98 -14.62
N SER A 97 -1.45 -2.54 -13.35
CA SER A 97 -2.70 -2.18 -12.65
C SER A 97 -3.42 -0.97 -13.26
N ARG A 98 -2.74 -0.21 -14.13
CA ARG A 98 -3.24 1.04 -14.70
C ARG A 98 -3.70 0.93 -16.15
N THR A 99 -3.50 -0.21 -16.80
CA THR A 99 -3.93 -0.42 -18.18
C THR A 99 -5.08 -1.41 -18.29
N PHE A 100 -6.01 -1.11 -19.20
CA PHE A 100 -7.02 -2.07 -19.68
C PHE A 100 -6.76 -2.49 -21.12
N GLU A 101 -5.64 -2.05 -21.73
CA GLU A 101 -5.28 -2.38 -23.10
C GLU A 101 -4.54 -3.73 -23.15
N PRO A 102 -5.09 -4.77 -23.81
CA PRO A 102 -4.47 -6.09 -23.85
C PRO A 102 -3.05 -6.10 -24.43
N ASP A 103 -2.76 -5.23 -25.38
CA ASP A 103 -1.42 -5.13 -25.97
C ASP A 103 -0.39 -4.59 -24.98
N ILE A 104 -0.74 -3.55 -24.20
CA ILE A 104 0.15 -3.01 -23.15
C ILE A 104 0.35 -4.06 -22.06
N ALA A 105 -0.74 -4.71 -21.65
CA ALA A 105 -0.70 -5.81 -20.70
C ALA A 105 0.27 -6.91 -21.15
N SER A 106 0.14 -7.40 -22.39
CA SER A 106 1.05 -8.43 -22.94
C SER A 106 2.51 -7.99 -22.93
N GLU A 107 2.80 -6.76 -23.37
CA GLU A 107 4.17 -6.23 -23.37
C GLU A 107 4.76 -6.14 -21.94
N ILE A 108 3.96 -5.75 -20.95
CA ILE A 108 4.39 -5.72 -19.54
C ILE A 108 4.67 -7.14 -19.05
N SER A 109 3.80 -8.11 -19.35
CA SER A 109 4.00 -9.50 -18.95
C SER A 109 5.30 -10.05 -19.55
N GLU A 110 5.55 -9.83 -20.84
CA GLU A 110 6.80 -10.24 -21.50
C GLU A 110 8.04 -9.59 -20.89
N ALA A 111 7.95 -8.31 -20.50
CA ALA A 111 9.03 -7.61 -19.81
C ALA A 111 9.30 -8.21 -18.43
N LEU A 112 8.25 -8.51 -17.65
CA LEU A 112 8.36 -9.17 -16.35
C LEU A 112 8.99 -10.56 -16.47
N GLU A 113 8.56 -11.37 -17.43
CA GLU A 113 9.16 -12.68 -17.68
C GLU A 113 10.64 -12.58 -18.09
N THR A 114 10.99 -11.56 -18.88
CA THR A 114 12.38 -11.31 -19.30
C THR A 114 13.26 -10.94 -18.12
N ILE A 115 12.80 -10.05 -17.23
CA ILE A 115 13.58 -9.56 -16.09
C ILE A 115 13.71 -10.65 -15.01
N THR A 116 12.62 -11.37 -14.75
CA THR A 116 12.56 -12.34 -13.63
C THR A 116 13.02 -13.75 -14.03
N ALA A 117 13.04 -14.06 -15.33
CA ALA A 117 13.20 -15.40 -15.87
C ALA A 117 12.13 -16.42 -15.40
N ASP A 118 11.03 -15.93 -14.81
CA ASP A 118 9.88 -16.72 -14.39
C ASP A 118 8.68 -16.46 -15.33
N SER A 119 7.79 -17.44 -15.45
CA SER A 119 6.51 -17.27 -16.16
C SER A 119 5.37 -17.53 -15.18
N VAL A 120 4.63 -16.47 -14.84
CA VAL A 120 3.57 -16.49 -13.82
C VAL A 120 2.18 -16.53 -14.46
N GLY A 121 2.08 -16.22 -15.76
CA GLY A 121 0.83 -16.19 -16.52
C GLY A 121 -0.11 -15.04 -16.16
N GLY A 122 -1.09 -14.78 -17.04
CA GLY A 122 -2.13 -13.77 -16.86
C GLY A 122 -2.41 -13.02 -18.15
N THR A 123 -3.67 -12.92 -18.57
CA THR A 123 -4.03 -12.17 -19.80
C THR A 123 -5.09 -11.10 -19.59
N PHE A 124 -5.80 -11.08 -18.44
CA PHE A 124 -6.85 -10.09 -18.19
C PHE A 124 -6.77 -9.39 -16.82
N VAL A 125 -6.12 -10.00 -15.82
CA VAL A 125 -5.78 -9.38 -14.54
C VAL A 125 -4.32 -9.72 -14.24
N LEU A 126 -3.40 -8.99 -14.87
CA LEU A 126 -1.96 -9.22 -14.72
C LEU A 126 -1.43 -8.95 -13.32
N THR A 127 -2.07 -8.04 -12.60
CA THR A 127 -1.56 -7.52 -11.33
C THR A 127 -1.52 -8.60 -10.27
N GLU A 128 -2.57 -9.42 -10.14
CA GLU A 128 -2.66 -10.36 -9.01
C GLU A 128 -1.61 -11.49 -9.06
N PRO A 129 -1.38 -12.21 -10.19
CA PRO A 129 -0.36 -13.25 -10.24
C PRO A 129 1.06 -12.72 -9.98
N TRP A 130 1.42 -11.59 -10.60
CA TRP A 130 2.74 -10.98 -10.42
C TRP A 130 2.91 -10.35 -9.04
N PHE A 131 1.87 -9.74 -8.46
CA PHE A 131 1.89 -9.27 -7.09
C PHE A 131 2.08 -10.42 -6.08
N GLN A 132 1.37 -11.54 -6.27
CA GLN A 132 1.56 -12.74 -5.47
C GLN A 132 2.96 -13.35 -5.67
N TRP A 133 3.52 -13.25 -6.88
CA TRP A 133 4.92 -13.63 -7.12
C TRP A 133 5.87 -12.74 -6.31
N MET A 134 5.73 -11.40 -6.36
CA MET A 134 6.57 -10.46 -5.58
C MET A 134 6.47 -10.73 -4.08
N SER A 135 5.26 -11.04 -3.60
CA SER A 135 4.98 -11.32 -2.18
C SER A 135 5.61 -12.61 -1.66
N ARG A 136 6.01 -13.53 -2.55
CA ARG A 136 6.67 -14.80 -2.18
C ARG A 136 8.19 -14.72 -2.19
N GLN A 137 8.77 -13.61 -2.64
CA GLN A 137 10.22 -13.47 -2.75
C GLN A 137 10.86 -13.17 -1.39
N ASP A 138 11.99 -13.83 -1.13
CA ASP A 138 12.84 -13.61 0.04
C ASP A 138 14.32 -13.58 -0.43
N PRO A 139 15.01 -12.42 -0.36
CA PRO A 139 14.55 -11.16 0.24
C PRO A 139 13.41 -10.48 -0.56
N PRO A 140 12.69 -9.51 0.06
CA PRO A 140 11.68 -8.71 -0.63
C PRO A 140 12.21 -8.01 -1.87
N GLN A 141 11.31 -7.59 -2.77
CA GLN A 141 11.70 -6.87 -3.99
C GLN A 141 12.47 -5.58 -3.69
N VAL A 142 13.52 -5.36 -4.48
CA VAL A 142 14.25 -4.10 -4.53
C VAL A 142 13.37 -3.07 -5.24
N VAL A 143 13.39 -1.83 -4.75
CA VAL A 143 12.73 -0.69 -5.40
C VAL A 143 13.77 0.32 -5.85
N LEU A 144 13.49 1.04 -6.92
CA LEU A 144 14.35 2.09 -7.43
C LEU A 144 14.29 3.34 -6.55
N PRO A 145 15.36 4.18 -6.52
CA PRO A 145 15.30 5.50 -5.93
C PRO A 145 14.11 6.33 -6.48
N GLY A 146 13.33 6.95 -5.58
CA GLY A 146 12.15 7.74 -5.92
C GLY A 146 10.89 6.93 -6.25
N PHE A 147 10.90 5.61 -6.04
CA PHE A 147 9.73 4.76 -6.30
C PHE A 147 8.49 5.15 -5.47
N ASP A 148 8.70 5.64 -4.24
CA ASP A 148 7.66 6.14 -3.35
C ASP A 148 6.93 7.37 -3.92
N GLU A 149 7.68 8.39 -4.35
CA GLU A 149 7.13 9.56 -5.01
C GLU A 149 6.46 9.18 -6.34
N TRP A 150 7.12 8.33 -7.13
CA TRP A 150 6.57 7.85 -8.40
C TRP A 150 5.23 7.13 -8.19
N LYS A 151 5.14 6.25 -7.18
CA LYS A 151 3.91 5.53 -6.83
C LYS A 151 2.84 6.49 -6.29
N GLY A 152 3.23 7.51 -5.53
CA GLY A 152 2.34 8.58 -5.11
C GLY A 152 1.71 9.30 -6.29
N GLN A 153 2.51 9.70 -7.28
CA GLN A 153 2.01 10.35 -8.52
C GLN A 153 1.15 9.40 -9.35
N LEU A 154 1.53 8.11 -9.43
CA LEU A 154 0.75 7.07 -10.11
C LEU A 154 -0.66 6.97 -9.52
N LEU A 155 -0.76 6.79 -8.21
CA LEU A 155 -2.04 6.68 -7.50
C LEU A 155 -2.76 8.04 -7.41
N GLY A 156 -2.02 9.14 -7.43
CA GLY A 156 -2.53 10.52 -7.52
C GLY A 156 -3.45 10.74 -8.73
N THR A 157 -3.24 9.99 -9.81
CA THR A 157 -4.15 10.01 -10.98
C THR A 157 -5.53 9.42 -10.72
N ILE A 158 -5.67 8.60 -9.67
CA ILE A 158 -6.95 8.07 -9.18
C ILE A 158 -7.56 9.05 -8.17
N ASP A 159 -6.75 9.46 -7.18
CA ASP A 159 -7.11 10.42 -6.15
C ASP A 159 -5.86 11.20 -5.72
N PRO A 160 -5.82 12.54 -5.88
CA PRO A 160 -4.65 13.35 -5.51
C PRO A 160 -4.21 13.20 -4.04
N SER A 161 -5.10 12.74 -3.17
CA SER A 161 -4.76 12.51 -1.76
C SER A 161 -3.76 11.40 -1.52
N PHE A 162 -3.53 10.49 -2.47
CA PHE A 162 -2.48 9.48 -2.32
C PHE A 162 -1.08 10.09 -2.21
N GLU A 163 -0.85 11.27 -2.79
CA GLU A 163 0.40 12.03 -2.66
C GLU A 163 0.62 12.56 -1.23
N GLU A 164 -0.42 12.64 -0.40
CA GLU A 164 -0.30 12.97 1.03
C GLU A 164 0.31 11.81 1.85
N PHE A 165 0.22 10.58 1.35
CA PHE A 165 0.69 9.36 2.02
C PHE A 165 1.95 8.76 1.40
N LEU A 166 2.12 8.95 0.09
CA LEU A 166 3.22 8.42 -0.70
C LEU A 166 3.97 9.59 -1.33
N TYR A 167 5.04 10.00 -0.67
CA TYR A 167 5.89 11.11 -1.06
C TYR A 167 7.36 10.69 -0.98
N ALA A 168 8.25 11.51 -1.54
CA ALA A 168 9.68 11.23 -1.56
C ALA A 168 10.26 10.98 -0.15
N ASP A 169 10.99 9.88 -0.01
CA ASP A 169 11.66 9.44 1.21
C ASP A 169 10.68 9.17 2.38
N VAL A 170 9.47 8.70 2.08
CA VAL A 170 8.48 8.35 3.12
C VAL A 170 8.99 7.19 3.98
N GLU A 171 8.90 7.34 5.31
CA GLU A 171 9.30 6.28 6.23
C GLU A 171 8.30 5.12 6.20
N THR A 172 8.80 3.90 6.00
CA THR A 172 7.96 2.70 5.89
C THR A 172 8.45 1.60 6.82
N ARG A 173 7.50 0.84 7.39
CA ARG A 173 7.77 -0.38 8.19
C ARG A 173 7.43 -1.67 7.44
N ILE A 174 6.89 -1.53 6.25
CA ILE A 174 6.60 -2.60 5.29
C ILE A 174 7.22 -2.19 3.95
N PRO A 175 7.51 -3.13 3.05
CA PRO A 175 8.01 -2.76 1.73
C PRO A 175 7.02 -1.86 0.99
N ILE A 176 7.47 -0.71 0.49
CA ILE A 176 6.57 0.29 -0.13
C ILE A 176 5.83 -0.22 -1.37
N TRP A 177 6.42 -1.18 -2.09
CA TRP A 177 5.77 -1.85 -3.21
C TRP A 177 4.53 -2.65 -2.78
N SER A 178 4.36 -3.03 -1.50
CA SER A 178 3.21 -3.82 -1.06
C SER A 178 1.97 -2.99 -0.72
N VAL A 179 2.06 -1.65 -0.79
CA VAL A 179 0.92 -0.75 -0.58
C VAL A 179 0.03 -0.73 -1.82
N GLU A 180 -1.13 -1.38 -1.80
CA GLU A 180 -1.99 -1.49 -2.98
C GLU A 180 -3.21 -0.55 -2.92
N TRP A 181 -3.73 -0.15 -4.08
CA TRP A 181 -4.99 0.57 -4.17
C TRP A 181 -6.19 -0.39 -4.05
N GLY A 182 -7.06 -0.14 -3.06
CA GLY A 182 -8.20 -1.00 -2.74
C GLY A 182 -9.43 -0.90 -3.68
N GLY A 183 -9.35 -0.15 -4.79
CA GLY A 183 -10.42 -0.07 -5.79
C GLY A 183 -11.43 1.07 -5.62
N VAL A 184 -11.29 1.91 -4.60
CA VAL A 184 -12.11 3.12 -4.39
C VAL A 184 -11.23 4.34 -4.07
N VAL A 185 -11.71 5.55 -4.39
CA VAL A 185 -11.05 6.81 -3.98
C VAL A 185 -11.14 6.99 -2.46
N ARG A 186 -10.38 7.94 -1.89
CA ARG A 186 -10.46 8.28 -0.46
C ARG A 186 -11.91 8.65 -0.11
N ASP A 187 -12.40 8.08 0.99
CA ASP A 187 -13.78 8.23 1.47
C ASP A 187 -14.88 7.78 0.47
N GLY A 188 -14.52 6.99 -0.56
CA GLY A 188 -15.47 6.45 -1.54
C GLY A 188 -16.49 5.47 -0.93
N ILE A 189 -16.13 4.85 0.20
CA ILE A 189 -17.04 4.09 1.06
C ILE A 189 -17.21 4.92 2.35
N PRO A 190 -18.27 5.73 2.45
CA PRO A 190 -18.43 6.63 3.58
C PRO A 190 -18.73 5.83 4.85
N PRO A 191 -18.00 6.11 5.94
CA PRO A 191 -18.23 5.43 7.21
C PRO A 191 -19.60 5.77 7.79
N LEU A 192 -20.08 4.91 8.68
CA LEU A 192 -21.19 5.28 9.55
C LEU A 192 -20.70 6.26 10.62
N GLU A 193 -21.18 7.49 10.56
CA GLU A 193 -20.88 8.52 11.56
C GLU A 193 -21.99 8.60 12.61
N PHE A 194 -21.66 8.24 13.86
CA PHE A 194 -22.56 8.23 15.02
C PHE A 194 -23.97 7.70 14.68
N PRO A 195 -24.07 6.45 14.21
CA PRO A 195 -25.32 5.91 13.69
C PRO A 195 -26.42 5.89 14.77
N LYS A 196 -27.66 6.11 14.33
CA LYS A 196 -28.81 6.07 15.24
C LYS A 196 -29.00 4.67 15.79
N VAL A 197 -29.04 4.57 17.12
CA VAL A 197 -29.28 3.32 17.83
C VAL A 197 -30.79 3.07 17.93
N ARG A 198 -31.21 1.83 17.71
CA ARG A 198 -32.58 1.36 17.94
C ARG A 198 -32.58 0.24 18.96
N ASP A 199 -33.67 0.14 19.72
CA ASP A 199 -33.93 -1.04 20.55
C ASP A 199 -34.00 -2.27 19.64
N GLY A 200 -33.26 -3.32 19.98
CA GLY A 200 -33.23 -4.56 19.20
C GLY A 200 -34.61 -5.21 19.05
N ASN A 201 -35.52 -5.02 20.01
CA ASN A 201 -36.89 -5.54 19.93
C ASN A 201 -37.79 -4.75 18.97
N ALA A 202 -37.36 -3.54 18.55
CA ALA A 202 -38.08 -2.68 17.61
C ALA A 202 -37.53 -2.75 16.18
N VAL A 203 -36.53 -3.61 15.93
CA VAL A 203 -35.93 -3.80 14.60
C VAL A 203 -36.76 -4.82 13.80
N ASP A 204 -37.31 -4.39 12.67
CA ASP A 204 -38.15 -5.19 11.77
C ASP A 204 -37.46 -5.55 10.43
N PHE A 205 -36.32 -4.94 10.14
CA PHE A 205 -35.56 -5.17 8.90
C PHE A 205 -34.57 -6.34 8.98
N LEU A 206 -34.37 -6.95 10.15
CA LEU A 206 -33.49 -8.11 10.34
C LEU A 206 -34.31 -9.39 10.51
N ASN A 207 -33.92 -10.45 9.81
CA ASN A 207 -34.43 -11.79 10.11
C ASN A 207 -33.75 -12.35 11.37
N LEU A 208 -34.42 -13.30 12.04
CA LEU A 208 -33.98 -13.88 13.32
C LEU A 208 -32.56 -14.48 13.29
N ASN A 209 -32.11 -14.98 12.13
CA ASN A 209 -30.83 -15.67 11.98
C ASN A 209 -29.76 -14.83 11.27
N GLU A 210 -29.93 -13.52 11.20
CA GLU A 210 -28.93 -12.67 10.56
C GLU A 210 -27.75 -12.35 11.47
N PRO A 211 -26.52 -12.41 10.93
CA PRO A 211 -25.34 -12.11 11.71
C PRO A 211 -25.25 -10.61 12.04
N VAL A 212 -24.82 -10.36 13.27
CA VAL A 212 -24.47 -9.02 13.77
C VAL A 212 -23.09 -9.09 14.42
N PHE A 213 -22.38 -7.97 14.39
CA PHE A 213 -21.18 -7.77 15.20
C PHE A 213 -21.59 -7.20 16.55
N GLY A 214 -21.37 -7.96 17.61
CA GLY A 214 -21.59 -7.50 18.98
C GLY A 214 -20.33 -6.83 19.53
N VAL A 215 -20.43 -5.58 19.95
CA VAL A 215 -19.33 -4.83 20.58
C VAL A 215 -19.77 -4.40 21.98
N THR A 216 -18.92 -4.62 22.97
CA THR A 216 -19.16 -4.19 24.36
C THR A 216 -18.01 -3.32 24.83
N VAL A 217 -18.32 -2.10 25.28
CA VAL A 217 -17.35 -1.14 25.84
C VAL A 217 -17.92 -0.61 27.13
N ASN A 218 -17.13 -0.66 28.21
CA ASN A 218 -17.52 -0.19 29.55
C ASN A 218 -18.91 -0.68 30.02
N GLY A 219 -19.29 -1.92 29.65
CA GLY A 219 -20.55 -2.54 30.01
C GLY A 219 -21.75 -2.17 29.12
N GLU A 220 -21.63 -1.19 28.22
CA GLU A 220 -22.63 -0.92 27.19
C GLU A 220 -22.37 -1.82 25.97
N SER A 221 -23.41 -2.46 25.46
CA SER A 221 -23.32 -3.37 24.30
C SER A 221 -24.13 -2.86 23.13
N ARG A 222 -23.60 -3.02 21.92
CA ARG A 222 -24.24 -2.64 20.67
C ARG A 222 -24.08 -3.75 19.63
N ALA A 223 -25.12 -3.92 18.81
CA ALA A 223 -25.11 -4.84 17.69
C ALA A 223 -25.06 -4.03 16.38
N TYR A 224 -24.08 -4.31 15.54
CA TYR A 224 -23.94 -3.73 14.20
C TYR A 224 -24.31 -4.80 13.17
N PRO A 225 -25.43 -4.64 12.44
CA PRO A 225 -25.85 -5.66 11.49
C PRO A 225 -24.84 -5.86 10.36
N HIS A 226 -24.46 -7.10 10.07
CA HIS A 226 -23.51 -7.40 9.00
C HIS A 226 -23.99 -6.87 7.65
N ARG A 227 -25.29 -6.92 7.36
CA ARG A 227 -25.84 -6.36 6.11
C ARG A 227 -25.70 -4.85 5.96
N ILE A 228 -25.43 -4.12 7.05
CA ILE A 228 -25.19 -2.67 7.02
C ILE A 228 -23.68 -2.44 6.98
N MET A 229 -22.94 -3.07 7.89
CA MET A 229 -21.47 -2.98 7.92
C MET A 229 -20.83 -3.46 6.62
N GLY A 230 -21.43 -4.46 5.96
CA GLY A 230 -21.08 -4.95 4.62
C GLY A 230 -20.94 -3.85 3.56
N TRP A 231 -21.69 -2.76 3.67
CA TRP A 231 -21.65 -1.65 2.73
C TRP A 231 -20.79 -0.48 3.19
N HIS A 232 -20.62 -0.33 4.50
CA HIS A 232 -19.96 0.84 5.09
C HIS A 232 -18.53 0.56 5.56
N GLU A 233 -18.20 -0.71 5.85
CA GLU A 233 -16.92 -1.25 6.31
C GLU A 233 -16.38 -0.68 7.63
N LEU A 234 -16.84 0.50 8.02
CA LEU A 234 -16.39 1.26 9.18
C LEU A 234 -17.57 1.99 9.84
N ALA A 235 -17.57 2.02 11.17
CA ALA A 235 -18.44 2.85 11.97
C ALA A 235 -17.64 3.62 13.04
N ASN A 236 -17.76 4.95 13.01
CA ASN A 236 -17.33 5.83 14.08
C ASN A 236 -18.53 6.04 15.02
N ASP A 237 -18.38 5.65 16.29
CA ASP A 237 -19.50 5.63 17.23
C ASP A 237 -19.07 6.06 18.64
N ARG A 238 -20.07 6.33 19.48
CA ARG A 238 -19.91 6.49 20.93
C ARG A 238 -20.59 5.34 21.65
N LEU A 239 -19.81 4.57 22.40
CA LEU A 239 -20.26 3.41 23.15
C LEU A 239 -19.59 3.36 24.52
N GLY A 240 -20.36 3.21 25.60
CA GLY A 240 -19.80 3.13 26.95
C GLY A 240 -19.05 4.40 27.38
N GLY A 241 -19.44 5.55 26.84
CA GLY A 241 -18.77 6.85 27.06
C GLY A 241 -17.56 7.12 26.15
N GLU A 242 -17.04 6.11 25.47
CA GLU A 242 -15.83 6.21 24.65
C GLU A 242 -16.16 6.45 23.17
N LEU A 243 -15.27 7.16 22.47
CA LEU A 243 -15.26 7.18 21.01
C LEU A 243 -14.59 5.91 20.51
N ILE A 244 -15.27 5.21 19.60
CA ILE A 244 -14.75 3.99 18.99
C ILE A 244 -14.81 4.09 17.46
N THR A 245 -13.86 3.42 16.82
CA THR A 245 -13.88 3.10 15.40
C THR A 245 -13.97 1.60 15.28
N PHE A 246 -15.05 1.11 14.72
CA PHE A 246 -15.26 -0.30 14.42
C PHE A 246 -15.07 -0.53 12.92
N VAL A 247 -14.15 -1.43 12.56
CA VAL A 247 -13.87 -1.84 11.17
C VAL A 247 -14.18 -3.32 11.05
N PHE A 248 -14.83 -3.74 9.95
CA PHE A 248 -15.24 -5.13 9.71
C PHE A 248 -14.61 -5.70 8.44
#